data_AF-A0A8S9V6B3-F1
#
_entry.id   AF-A0A8S9V6B3-F1
#
_cell.length_a   1.000
_cell.length_b   1.000
_cell.length_c   1.000
_cell.angle_alpha   90.00
_cell.angle_beta   90.00
_cell.angle_gamma   90.00
#
_symmetry.space_group_name_H-M   'P 1'
#
loop_
_entity.id
_entity.type
_entity.pdbx_description
1 polymer ?
#
loop_
_entity_poly.entity_id
_entity_poly.type
_entity_poly.pdbx_seq_one_letter_code
_entity_poly.pdbx_strand_id
1 'polypeptide(L)'
;PVLQPPFETHETSACLSYIVEVSGIDSKSVKLTFPSTSSLRLQFSDSEKKLYEMHVAVLPVDIDPSAAEVDVASENMVVILQKKNASDSSREAVQLDASAPAAPLTAARFQNQLLYELD
;
A
#
# COMPACT_ATOMS: atom_id res chain seq x y z
N PRO A 1 -8.13 -23.50 12.20
CA PRO A 1 -9.10 -22.45 12.59
C PRO A 1 -8.63 -21.12 12.01
N VAL A 2 -9.55 -20.20 11.69
CA VAL A 2 -9.20 -18.84 11.25
C VAL A 2 -9.09 -17.95 12.48
N LEU A 3 -8.01 -17.18 12.58
CA LEU A 3 -7.71 -16.30 13.70
C LEU A 3 -8.00 -14.85 13.35
N GLN A 4 -8.49 -14.08 14.32
CA GLN A 4 -8.53 -12.63 14.20
C GLN A 4 -7.16 -12.07 14.61
N PRO A 5 -6.47 -11.31 13.75
CA PRO A 5 -5.18 -10.75 14.12
C PRO A 5 -5.35 -9.54 15.05
N PRO A 6 -4.37 -9.26 15.93
CA PRO A 6 -4.29 -7.98 16.61
C PRO A 6 -3.99 -6.87 15.59
N PHE A 7 -4.63 -5.72 15.77
CA PHE A 7 -4.39 -4.57 14.90
C PHE A 7 -4.64 -3.24 15.63
N GLU A 8 -3.96 -2.21 15.16
CA GLU A 8 -4.17 -0.82 15.54
C GLU A 8 -4.70 -0.01 14.35
N THR A 9 -5.41 1.07 14.64
CA THR A 9 -5.97 1.96 13.61
C THR A 9 -5.39 3.36 13.78
N HIS A 10 -4.89 3.93 12.69
CA HIS A 10 -4.38 5.29 12.65
C HIS A 10 -5.11 6.08 11.58
N GLU A 11 -5.54 7.28 11.91
CA GLU A 11 -6.29 8.14 11.02
C GLU A 11 -5.58 9.49 10.86
N THR A 12 -5.46 9.93 9.62
CA THR A 12 -4.99 11.27 9.25
C THR A 12 -6.06 11.99 8.45
N SER A 13 -5.83 13.24 8.04
CA SER A 13 -6.77 13.95 7.17
C SER A 13 -6.98 13.30 5.80
N ALA A 14 -5.95 12.62 5.26
CA ALA A 14 -5.97 12.05 3.92
C ALA A 14 -6.17 10.53 3.88
N CYS A 15 -5.72 9.81 4.91
CA CYS A 15 -5.67 8.35 4.91
C CYS A 15 -6.19 7.75 6.21
N LEU A 16 -6.65 6.50 6.12
CA LEU A 16 -6.95 5.60 7.22
C LEU A 16 -6.03 4.38 7.10
N SER A 17 -5.32 4.04 8.16
CA SER A 17 -4.30 2.98 8.17
C SER A 17 -4.63 1.94 9.23
N TYR A 18 -4.44 0.66 8.88
CA TYR A 18 -4.55 -0.47 9.81
C TYR A 18 -3.18 -1.13 9.93
N ILE A 19 -2.62 -1.17 11.14
CA ILE A 19 -1.35 -1.83 11.43
C ILE A 19 -1.67 -3.18 12.07
N VAL A 20 -1.34 -4.25 11.38
CA VAL A 20 -1.58 -5.64 11.81
C VAL A 20 -0.31 -6.18 12.43
N GLU A 21 -0.37 -6.51 13.72
CA GLU A 21 0.79 -6.91 14.53
C GLU A 21 0.98 -8.43 14.50
N VAL A 22 1.29 -8.97 13.31
CA VAL A 22 1.62 -10.38 13.12
C VAL A 22 2.97 -10.48 12.43
N SER A 23 3.90 -11.21 13.05
CA SER A 23 5.22 -11.44 12.47
C SER A 23 5.21 -12.61 11.48
N GLY A 24 6.16 -12.59 10.55
CA GLY A 24 6.37 -13.69 9.59
C GLY A 24 5.22 -13.85 8.60
N ILE A 25 4.55 -12.76 8.22
CA ILE A 25 3.46 -12.79 7.22
C ILE A 25 4.01 -13.26 5.87
N ASP A 26 3.35 -14.26 5.27
CA ASP A 26 3.62 -14.67 3.90
C ASP A 26 2.97 -13.65 2.95
N SER A 27 3.77 -12.72 2.41
CA SER A 27 3.28 -11.63 1.56
C SER A 27 2.49 -12.10 0.34
N LYS A 28 2.75 -13.31 -0.17
CA LYS A 28 2.02 -13.90 -1.31
C LYS A 28 0.63 -14.40 -0.92
N SER A 29 0.39 -14.63 0.36
CA SER A 29 -0.90 -15.10 0.88
C SER A 29 -1.87 -13.97 1.14
N VAL A 30 -1.39 -12.72 1.17
CA VAL A 30 -2.18 -11.54 1.50
C VAL A 30 -3.22 -11.28 0.42
N LYS A 31 -4.47 -11.19 0.85
CA LYS A 31 -5.63 -10.88 0.03
C LYS A 31 -6.42 -9.77 0.70
N LEU A 32 -6.41 -8.60 0.08
CA LEU A 32 -7.24 -7.47 0.48
C LEU A 32 -8.43 -7.36 -0.48
N THR A 33 -9.63 -7.27 0.08
CA THR A 33 -10.88 -7.17 -0.66
C THR A 33 -11.78 -6.11 -0.05
N PHE A 34 -12.60 -5.46 -0.88
CA PHE A 34 -13.49 -4.38 -0.48
C PHE A 34 -14.92 -4.75 -0.87
N PRO A 35 -15.71 -5.34 0.05
CA PRO A 35 -17.12 -5.65 -0.22
C PRO A 35 -17.95 -4.40 -0.54
N SER A 36 -17.54 -3.23 -0.04
CA SER A 36 -18.10 -1.92 -0.36
C SER A 36 -17.03 -0.83 -0.23
N THR A 37 -17.34 0.42 -0.59
CA THR A 37 -16.45 1.58 -0.39
C THR A 37 -16.28 1.99 1.07
N SER A 38 -16.97 1.32 1.99
CA SER A 38 -16.94 1.61 3.41
C SER A 38 -16.74 0.32 4.22
N SER A 39 -16.20 -0.74 3.61
CA SER A 39 -15.86 -2.00 4.29
C SER A 39 -14.62 -2.64 3.69
N LEU A 40 -13.86 -3.37 4.50
CA LEU A 40 -12.67 -4.09 4.04
C LEU A 40 -12.61 -5.48 4.65
N ARG A 41 -12.03 -6.41 3.90
CA ARG A 41 -11.71 -7.76 4.36
C ARG A 41 -10.29 -8.11 3.94
N LEU A 42 -9.48 -8.44 4.92
CA LEU A 42 -8.08 -8.82 4.80
C LEU A 42 -7.92 -10.28 5.23
N GLN A 43 -7.28 -11.08 4.39
CA GLN A 43 -6.93 -12.47 4.68
C GLN A 43 -5.45 -12.70 4.39
N PHE A 44 -4.77 -13.46 5.24
CA PHE A 44 -3.36 -13.83 5.03
C PHE A 44 -2.99 -15.06 5.85
N SER A 45 -1.79 -15.57 5.64
CA SER A 45 -1.16 -16.59 6.48
C SER A 45 0.21 -16.16 6.96
N ASP A 46 0.61 -16.65 8.12
CA ASP A 46 1.99 -16.54 8.59
C ASP A 46 2.89 -17.67 8.02
N SER A 47 4.17 -17.64 8.38
CA SER A 47 5.17 -18.65 8.03
C SER A 47 4.84 -20.04 8.58
N GLU A 48 4.05 -20.12 9.66
CA GLU A 48 3.57 -21.36 10.26
C GLU A 48 2.26 -21.86 9.62
N LYS A 49 1.78 -21.18 8.56
CA LYS A 49 0.53 -21.47 7.85
C LYS A 49 -0.72 -21.33 8.71
N LYS A 50 -0.68 -20.52 9.78
CA LYS A 50 -1.88 -20.07 10.48
C LYS A 50 -2.61 -19.07 9.60
N LEU A 51 -3.93 -19.24 9.50
CA LEU A 51 -4.78 -18.37 8.69
C LEU A 51 -5.37 -17.27 9.56
N TYR A 52 -5.22 -16.03 9.09
CA TYR A 52 -5.76 -14.85 9.72
C TYR A 52 -6.80 -14.19 8.83
N GLU A 53 -7.84 -13.65 9.46
CA GLU A 53 -8.86 -12.86 8.80
C GLU A 53 -9.25 -11.65 9.66
N MET A 54 -9.28 -10.49 9.03
CA MET A 54 -9.76 -9.24 9.60
C MET A 54 -10.88 -8.70 8.71
N HIS A 55 -12.02 -8.38 9.32
CA HIS A 55 -13.15 -7.79 8.62
C HIS A 55 -13.59 -6.52 9.34
N VAL A 56 -13.58 -5.40 8.63
CA VAL A 56 -14.14 -4.13 9.09
C VAL A 56 -15.40 -3.87 8.29
N ALA A 57 -16.56 -4.07 8.93
CA ALA A 57 -17.86 -4.01 8.28
C ALA A 57 -18.28 -2.57 7.92
N VAL A 58 -17.84 -1.58 8.71
CA VAL A 58 -18.16 -0.16 8.50
C VAL A 58 -16.92 0.68 8.82
N LEU A 59 -16.41 1.38 7.81
CA LEU A 59 -15.35 2.37 7.94
C LEU A 59 -15.96 3.72 8.31
N PRO A 60 -15.24 4.56 9.08
CA PRO A 60 -15.72 5.90 9.46
C PRO A 60 -15.82 6.87 8.26
N VAL A 61 -15.22 6.50 7.13
CA VAL A 61 -15.08 7.29 5.91
C VAL A 61 -15.21 6.39 4.69
N ASP A 62 -15.68 6.96 3.59
CA ASP A 62 -15.59 6.30 2.29
C ASP A 62 -14.14 6.32 1.81
N ILE A 63 -13.71 5.21 1.22
CA ILE A 63 -12.37 5.02 0.68
C ILE A 63 -12.41 4.86 -0.84
N ASP A 64 -11.26 5.03 -1.47
CA ASP A 64 -11.01 4.56 -2.83
C ASP A 64 -10.31 3.18 -2.79
N PRO A 65 -11.02 2.07 -3.10
CA PRO A 65 -10.44 0.74 -3.12
C PRO A 65 -9.26 0.57 -4.09
N SER A 66 -9.23 1.36 -5.17
CA SER A 66 -8.18 1.27 -6.21
C SER A 66 -6.86 1.91 -5.78
N ALA A 67 -6.92 2.84 -4.84
CA ALA A 67 -5.77 3.51 -4.25
C ALA A 67 -5.31 2.87 -2.92
N ALA A 68 -5.86 1.70 -2.57
CA ALA A 68 -5.47 0.98 -1.37
C ALA A 68 -4.09 0.34 -1.55
N GLU A 69 -3.26 0.46 -0.52
CA GLU A 69 -1.89 -0.05 -0.52
C GLU A 69 -1.71 -1.01 0.66
N VAL A 70 -0.87 -2.03 0.46
CA VAL A 70 -0.48 -2.98 1.51
C VAL A 70 1.02 -3.11 1.51
N ASP A 71 1.63 -2.90 2.67
CA ASP A 71 3.06 -3.10 2.88
C ASP A 71 3.28 -4.13 3.99
N VAL A 72 4.11 -5.13 3.71
CA VAL A 72 4.36 -6.28 4.57
C VAL A 72 5.81 -6.24 5.02
N ALA A 73 6.03 -6.07 6.32
CA ALA A 73 7.33 -6.13 6.95
C ALA A 73 7.53 -7.47 7.68
N SER A 74 8.70 -7.64 8.32
CA SER A 74 9.02 -8.87 9.06
C SER A 74 8.14 -9.08 10.30
N GLU A 75 7.77 -7.99 10.97
CA GLU A 75 7.08 -8.03 12.27
C GLU A 75 5.61 -7.64 12.20
N ASN A 76 5.20 -6.95 11.14
CA ASN A 76 3.86 -6.41 10.97
C ASN A 76 3.52 -6.21 9.49
N MET A 77 2.27 -5.83 9.24
CA MET A 77 1.79 -5.38 7.94
C MET A 77 0.94 -4.13 8.12
N VAL A 78 1.01 -3.20 7.19
CA VAL A 78 0.14 -2.02 7.17
C VAL A 78 -0.76 -2.03 5.94
N VAL A 79 -2.04 -1.73 6.14
CA VAL A 79 -3.01 -1.48 5.08
C VAL A 79 -3.32 0.02 5.10
N ILE A 80 -3.08 0.69 3.98
CA ILE A 80 -3.30 2.13 3.83
C ILE A 80 -4.47 2.36 2.88
N LEU A 81 -5.49 3.06 3.37
CA LEU A 81 -6.69 3.38 2.63
C LEU A 81 -6.75 4.90 2.42
N GLN A 82 -6.82 5.34 1.17
CA GLN A 82 -7.02 6.75 0.87
C GLN A 82 -8.49 7.11 1.07
N LYS A 83 -8.73 8.19 1.82
CA LYS A 83 -10.08 8.73 2.01
C LYS A 83 -10.55 9.35 0.70
N LYS A 84 -11.80 9.08 0.34
CA LYS A 84 -12.43 9.68 -0.83
C LYS A 84 -12.76 11.14 -0.55
N ASN A 85 -11.77 12.03 -0.71
CA ASN A 85 -12.02 13.48 -0.70
C ASN A 85 -12.74 13.87 -2.00
N ALA A 86 -13.75 14.74 -1.91
CA ALA A 86 -14.57 15.16 -3.04
C ALA A 86 -13.82 15.99 -4.12
N SER A 87 -12.48 16.12 -4.04
CA SER A 87 -11.69 17.04 -4.84
C SER A 87 -10.60 16.42 -5.72
N ASP A 88 -10.33 15.12 -5.69
CA ASP A 88 -9.26 14.52 -6.52
C ASP A 88 -9.79 13.51 -7.53
N SER A 89 -10.44 14.04 -8.57
CA SER A 89 -10.52 13.37 -9.89
C SER A 89 -9.26 13.71 -10.69
N SER A 90 -8.10 13.23 -10.25
CA SER A 90 -6.85 13.36 -11.03
C SER A 90 -5.78 12.39 -10.55
N ARG A 91 -5.98 11.09 -10.82
CA ARG A 91 -4.87 10.20 -11.15
C ARG A 91 -5.08 9.77 -12.60
N GLU A 92 -4.57 10.60 -13.50
CA GLU A 92 -4.47 10.27 -14.93
C GLU A 92 -3.78 8.93 -15.08
N ALA A 93 -4.51 8.02 -15.72
CA ALA A 93 -4.01 6.76 -16.20
C ALA A 93 -2.82 7.00 -17.13
N VAL A 94 -1.75 6.25 -16.89
CA VAL A 94 -0.62 6.08 -17.78
C VAL A 94 -1.12 5.77 -19.19
N GLN A 95 -1.03 6.74 -20.11
CA GLN A 95 -1.13 6.48 -21.54
C GLN A 95 0.05 5.60 -21.95
N LEU A 96 -0.18 4.29 -22.04
CA LEU A 96 0.70 3.38 -22.76
C LEU A 96 0.37 3.48 -24.25
N ASP A 97 0.81 4.55 -24.90
CA ASP A 97 0.80 4.64 -26.35
C ASP A 97 2.03 3.88 -26.87
N ALA A 98 1.79 2.72 -27.49
CA ALA A 98 2.84 1.88 -28.05
C ALA A 98 2.77 1.91 -29.58
N SER A 99 3.49 2.87 -30.18
CA SER A 99 4.17 2.66 -31.46
C SER A 99 5.41 3.55 -31.53
N ALA A 100 6.57 2.92 -31.34
CA ALA A 100 7.89 3.48 -31.59
C ALA A 100 8.15 3.60 -33.12
N PRO A 101 9.32 4.10 -33.62
CA PRO A 101 10.52 4.59 -32.91
C PRO A 101 11.18 5.86 -33.52
N ALA A 102 12.06 6.56 -32.78
CA ALA A 102 13.38 7.02 -33.27
C ALA A 102 14.22 7.81 -32.23
N ALA A 103 15.43 7.29 -32.02
CA ALA A 103 16.71 7.98 -31.73
C ALA A 103 17.01 8.56 -30.31
N PRO A 104 18.30 8.54 -29.91
CA PRO A 104 18.73 8.49 -28.52
C PRO A 104 19.24 9.85 -27.99
N LEU A 105 19.80 9.81 -26.77
CA LEU A 105 20.51 10.87 -26.03
C LEU A 105 19.56 11.70 -25.14
N THR A 106 19.62 11.58 -23.82
CA THR A 106 20.69 12.22 -23.05
C THR A 106 20.81 11.55 -21.68
N ALA A 107 21.94 10.90 -21.42
CA ALA A 107 22.30 10.52 -20.06
C ALA A 107 22.59 11.82 -19.27
N ALA A 108 21.71 12.20 -18.37
CA ALA A 108 21.94 13.31 -17.45
C ALA A 108 23.11 12.95 -16.52
N ARG A 109 24.27 13.54 -16.81
CA ARG A 109 25.48 13.46 -15.99
C ARG A 109 25.22 14.14 -14.64
N PHE A 110 25.02 13.35 -13.60
CA PHE A 110 25.13 13.84 -12.22
C PHE A 110 26.60 14.13 -11.91
N GLN A 111 26.97 15.41 -11.82
CA GLN A 111 28.29 15.83 -11.35
C GLN A 111 28.27 15.93 -9.82
N ASN A 112 28.66 14.85 -9.14
CA ASN A 112 29.07 14.91 -7.73
C ASN A 112 30.46 15.53 -7.66
N GLN A 113 30.57 16.83 -7.34
CA GLN A 113 31.85 17.44 -7.01
C GLN A 113 32.11 17.29 -5.51
N LEU A 114 32.94 16.32 -5.14
CA LEU A 114 33.51 16.19 -3.80
C LEU A 114 34.70 17.15 -3.69
N LEU A 115 34.54 18.23 -2.93
CA LEU A 115 35.62 19.15 -2.59
C LEU A 115 36.38 18.56 -1.39
N TYR A 116 37.63 18.15 -1.58
CA TYR A 116 38.56 17.89 -0.49
C TYR A 116 39.81 18.72 -0.74
N GLU A 117 40.05 19.71 0.10
CA GLU A 117 41.39 20.24 0.33
C GLU A 117 41.68 20.06 1.83
N LEU A 118 42.61 19.15 2.10
CA LEU A 118 43.24 18.92 3.40
C LEU A 118 44.75 19.11 3.16
N ASP A 119 45.33 19.99 3.99
CA ASP A 119 46.70 20.52 4.06
C ASP A 119 47.11 21.64 3.08
#